data_AF-A0A7W8ZPX0-F1
#
_entry.id   AF-A0A7W8ZPX0-F1
#
_cell.length_a   1.000
_cell.length_b   1.000
_cell.length_c   1.000
_cell.angle_alpha   90.00
_cell.angle_beta   90.00
_cell.angle_gamma   90.00
#
_symmetry.space_group_name_H-M   'P 1'
#
loop_
_entity.id
_entity.type
_entity.pdbx_description
1 polymer ?
#
loop_
_entity_poly.entity_id
_entity_poly.type
_entity_poly.pdbx_seq_one_letter_code
_entity_poly.pdbx_strand_id
1 'polypeptide(L)'
;MAGSLRLQKLLPVNLLKKGNHLGLKFLGAKTSDEITLLKQLVIDSDPYFMKWALTCILEWRNTERPINLIHIHGTADHVLPIKYTTTPDIIINDGGHFMVYANAKELIKIIIGSITEKTYS
;
A
#
# COMPACT_ATOMS: atom_id res chain seq x y z
N MET A 1 16.43 6.69 3.03
CA MET A 1 17.41 7.16 2.03
C MET A 1 16.83 7.42 0.62
N ALA A 2 15.54 7.19 0.32
CA ALA A 2 15.01 7.38 -1.04
C ALA A 2 14.78 8.84 -1.47
N GLY A 3 14.40 9.74 -0.55
CA GLY A 3 14.14 11.15 -0.90
C GLY A 3 15.40 12.01 -1.15
N SER A 4 16.62 11.53 -0.82
CA SER A 4 17.86 12.31 -1.03
C SER A 4 18.23 12.46 -2.52
N LEU A 5 17.68 11.62 -3.39
CA LEU A 5 17.96 11.62 -4.84
C LEU A 5 16.97 12.45 -5.66
N ARG A 6 16.05 13.19 -5.03
CA ARG A 6 14.98 13.95 -5.73
C ARG A 6 14.15 13.10 -6.71
N LEU A 7 14.00 11.80 -6.44
CA LEU A 7 13.24 10.85 -7.28
C LEU A 7 11.79 11.29 -7.52
N GLN A 8 11.21 12.11 -6.63
CA GLN A 8 9.89 12.72 -6.80
C GLN A 8 9.77 13.58 -8.08
N LYS A 9 10.89 14.13 -8.58
CA LYS A 9 10.91 14.91 -9.83
C LYS A 9 10.85 14.03 -11.09
N LEU A 10 11.18 12.75 -10.96
CA LEU A 10 11.20 11.77 -12.06
C LEU A 10 9.96 10.88 -12.07
N LEU A 11 8.98 11.12 -11.17
CA LEU A 11 7.77 10.31 -11.08
C LEU A 11 6.93 10.44 -12.36
N PRO A 12 6.76 9.35 -13.14
CA PRO A 12 6.02 9.40 -14.39
C PRO A 12 4.52 9.21 -14.11
N VAL A 13 3.90 10.15 -13.39
CA VAL A 13 2.47 10.04 -12.97
C VAL A 13 1.54 9.82 -14.16
N ASN A 14 1.80 10.48 -15.28
CA ASN A 14 1.01 10.28 -16.51
C ASN A 14 1.14 8.87 -17.09
N LEU A 15 2.26 8.17 -16.85
CA LEU A 15 2.44 6.78 -17.26
C LEU A 15 1.67 5.84 -16.33
N LEU A 16 1.69 6.11 -15.03
CA LEU A 16 0.90 5.36 -14.04
C LEU A 16 -0.61 5.48 -14.34
N LYS A 17 -1.07 6.69 -14.69
CA LYS A 17 -2.47 6.96 -15.07
C LYS A 17 -2.95 6.22 -16.32
N LYS A 18 -2.07 5.64 -17.14
CA LYS A 18 -2.49 4.79 -18.27
C LYS A 18 -3.10 3.46 -17.81
N GLY A 19 -2.90 3.07 -16.55
CA GLY A 19 -3.53 1.87 -15.98
C GLY A 19 -3.11 0.59 -16.72
N ASN A 20 -1.84 0.47 -17.10
CA ASN A 20 -1.33 -0.71 -17.79
C ASN A 20 -1.45 -1.95 -16.89
N HIS A 21 -1.88 -3.07 -17.45
CA HIS A 21 -2.12 -4.32 -16.71
C HIS A 21 -0.94 -4.78 -15.85
N LEU A 22 0.30 -4.63 -16.33
CA LEU A 22 1.49 -4.98 -15.56
C LEU A 22 1.65 -4.09 -14.30
N GLY A 23 1.36 -2.79 -14.42
CA GLY A 23 1.36 -1.88 -13.27
C GLY A 23 0.24 -2.18 -12.28
N LEU A 24 -0.93 -2.57 -12.76
CA LEU A 24 -2.06 -2.96 -11.89
C LEU A 24 -1.76 -4.26 -11.12
N LYS A 25 -1.10 -5.23 -11.76
CA LYS A 25 -0.61 -6.43 -11.09
C LYS A 25 0.50 -6.11 -10.09
N PHE A 26 1.39 -5.17 -10.40
CA PHE A 26 2.40 -4.68 -9.45
C PHE A 26 1.77 -4.03 -8.20
N LEU A 27 0.62 -3.37 -8.36
CA LEU A 27 -0.19 -2.85 -7.26
C LEU A 27 -0.98 -3.96 -6.52
N GLY A 28 -0.90 -5.22 -6.94
CA GLY A 28 -1.48 -6.36 -6.22
C GLY A 28 -2.87 -6.80 -6.69
N ALA A 29 -3.38 -6.32 -7.83
CA ALA A 29 -4.59 -6.88 -8.44
C ALA A 29 -4.30 -8.27 -9.03
N LYS A 30 -5.11 -9.27 -8.68
CA LYS A 30 -4.96 -10.68 -9.06
C LYS A 30 -6.05 -11.12 -10.03
N THR A 31 -7.29 -10.67 -9.83
CA THR A 31 -8.45 -11.05 -10.66
C THR A 31 -8.78 -10.00 -11.73
N SER A 32 -9.56 -10.38 -12.74
CA SER A 32 -10.03 -9.44 -13.78
C SER A 32 -10.88 -8.31 -13.20
N ASP A 33 -11.69 -8.61 -12.18
CA ASP A 33 -12.54 -7.62 -11.51
C ASP A 33 -11.70 -6.62 -10.70
N GLU A 34 -10.70 -7.12 -9.96
CA GLU A 34 -9.75 -6.28 -9.23
C GLU A 34 -8.94 -5.39 -10.19
N ILE A 35 -8.50 -5.94 -11.32
CA ILE A 35 -7.78 -5.18 -12.36
C ILE A 35 -8.69 -4.07 -12.90
N THR A 36 -9.96 -4.38 -13.20
CA THR A 36 -10.92 -3.41 -13.75
C THR A 36 -11.18 -2.29 -12.75
N LEU A 37 -11.45 -2.64 -11.50
CA LEU A 37 -11.68 -1.67 -10.42
C LEU A 37 -10.44 -0.81 -10.18
N LEU A 38 -9.27 -1.42 -10.02
CA LEU A 38 -8.03 -0.70 -9.73
C LEU A 38 -7.63 0.21 -10.90
N LYS A 39 -7.88 -0.21 -12.14
CA LYS A 39 -7.70 0.65 -13.32
C LYS A 39 -8.58 1.89 -13.24
N GLN A 40 -9.85 1.74 -12.87
CA GLN A 40 -10.77 2.87 -12.71
C GLN A 40 -10.28 3.84 -11.64
N LEU A 41 -9.89 3.32 -10.47
CA LEU A 41 -9.33 4.13 -9.38
C LEU A 41 -8.10 4.94 -9.81
N VAL A 42 -7.19 4.32 -10.57
CA VAL A 42 -5.96 4.98 -11.06
C VAL A 42 -6.27 6.05 -12.11
N ILE A 43 -7.22 5.81 -13.01
CA ILE A 43 -7.60 6.77 -14.06
C ILE A 43 -8.33 7.98 -13.45
N ASP A 44 -9.21 7.73 -12.48
CA ASP A 44 -10.02 8.76 -11.82
C ASP A 44 -9.22 9.59 -10.80
N SER A 45 -8.12 9.05 -10.28
CA SER A 45 -7.25 9.75 -9.35
C SER A 45 -6.67 11.03 -9.96
N ASP A 46 -6.76 12.14 -9.22
CA ASP A 46 -6.15 13.39 -9.64
C ASP A 46 -4.61 13.26 -9.76
N PRO A 47 -3.99 13.70 -10.88
CA PRO A 47 -2.55 13.56 -11.08
C PRO A 47 -1.72 14.37 -10.08
N TYR A 48 -2.22 15.51 -9.58
CA TYR A 48 -1.52 16.27 -8.54
C TYR A 48 -1.54 15.51 -7.22
N PHE A 49 -2.68 14.92 -6.85
CA PHE A 49 -2.81 14.05 -5.68
C PHE A 49 -1.86 12.85 -5.77
N MET A 50 -1.81 12.15 -6.90
CA MET A 50 -0.89 11.02 -7.08
C MET A 50 0.58 11.44 -6.93
N LYS A 51 0.96 12.57 -7.53
CA LYS A 51 2.32 13.11 -7.41
C LYS A 51 2.64 13.46 -5.96
N TRP A 52 1.70 14.11 -5.27
CA TRP A 52 1.82 14.47 -3.87
C TRP A 52 1.98 13.22 -2.99
N ALA A 53 1.11 12.22 -3.14
CA ALA A 53 1.13 10.98 -2.35
C ALA A 53 2.47 10.23 -2.50
N LEU A 54 2.96 10.07 -3.72
CA LEU A 54 4.27 9.47 -3.99
C LEU A 54 5.42 10.29 -3.39
N THR A 55 5.31 11.62 -3.41
CA THR A 55 6.30 12.51 -2.77
C THR A 55 6.30 12.28 -1.26
N CYS A 56 5.13 12.22 -0.62
CA CYS A 56 5.01 11.92 0.82
C CYS A 56 5.65 10.58 1.20
N ILE A 57 5.45 9.52 0.39
CA ILE A 57 6.08 8.22 0.62
C ILE A 57 7.61 8.32 0.55
N LEU A 58 8.16 8.97 -0.47
CA LEU A 58 9.61 9.09 -0.67
C LEU A 58 10.29 9.99 0.39
N GLU A 59 9.56 11.01 0.84
CA GLU A 59 10.03 11.99 1.83
C GLU A 59 9.72 11.59 3.27
N TRP A 60 9.01 10.48 3.50
CA TRP A 60 8.68 10.00 4.85
C TRP A 60 9.96 9.73 5.68
N ARG A 61 10.05 10.34 6.85
CA ARG A 61 11.18 10.23 7.81
C ARG A 61 10.74 9.91 9.23
N ASN A 62 9.59 9.25 9.40
CA ASN A 62 9.18 8.86 10.73
C ASN A 62 10.16 7.83 11.33
N THR A 63 10.65 8.10 12.52
CA THR A 63 11.51 7.21 13.30
C THR A 63 10.80 6.67 14.54
N GLU A 64 9.61 7.17 14.86
CA GLU A 64 8.87 6.82 16.07
C GLU A 64 7.74 5.85 15.76
N ARG A 65 7.66 4.75 16.50
CA ARG A 65 6.54 3.82 16.44
C ARG A 65 5.50 4.22 17.48
N PRO A 66 4.25 4.54 17.09
CA PRO A 66 3.18 4.84 18.04
C PRO A 66 2.90 3.65 18.98
N ILE A 67 2.61 3.94 20.25
CA ILE A 67 2.39 2.93 21.30
C ILE A 67 1.22 1.99 20.96
N ASN A 68 0.14 2.51 20.39
CA ASN A 68 -1.08 1.76 20.10
C ASN A 68 -1.20 1.33 18.63
N LEU A 69 -0.08 1.15 17.93
CA LEU A 69 -0.07 0.73 16.52
C LEU A 69 -0.14 -0.80 16.38
N ILE A 70 -0.99 -1.29 15.47
CA ILE A 70 -0.91 -2.64 14.91
C ILE A 70 -0.62 -2.48 13.43
N HIS A 71 0.56 -2.92 13.01
CA HIS A 71 1.03 -2.81 11.66
C HIS A 71 0.83 -4.14 10.93
N ILE A 72 -0.09 -4.14 9.96
CA ILE A 72 -0.37 -5.28 9.07
C ILE A 72 0.29 -5.00 7.73
N HIS A 73 1.13 -5.91 7.25
CA HIS A 73 1.87 -5.73 5.99
C HIS A 73 1.86 -6.99 5.13
N GLY A 74 1.78 -6.82 3.81
CA GLY A 74 1.79 -7.92 2.85
C GLY A 74 3.18 -8.27 2.33
N THR A 75 3.49 -9.55 2.16
CA THR A 75 4.82 -9.98 1.66
C THR A 75 5.05 -9.66 0.18
N ALA A 76 3.97 -9.46 -0.58
CA ALA A 76 3.98 -9.17 -2.01
C ALA A 76 3.67 -7.69 -2.31
N ASP A 77 3.74 -6.79 -1.32
CA ASP A 77 3.65 -5.35 -1.59
C ASP A 77 4.92 -4.87 -2.29
N HIS A 78 4.82 -4.62 -3.60
CA HIS A 78 5.93 -4.12 -4.40
C HIS A 78 6.07 -2.60 -4.38
N VAL A 79 5.05 -1.87 -3.94
CA VAL A 79 5.08 -0.40 -3.78
C VAL A 79 5.83 -0.03 -2.51
N LEU A 80 5.55 -0.76 -1.43
CA LEU A 80 6.18 -0.62 -0.12
C LEU A 80 6.79 -1.98 0.29
N PRO A 81 7.97 -2.35 -0.25
CA PRO A 81 8.57 -3.66 0.01
C PRO A 81 8.81 -3.89 1.50
N ILE A 82 8.33 -5.02 2.01
CA ILE A 82 8.39 -5.40 3.43
C ILE A 82 9.80 -5.34 4.04
N LYS A 83 10.84 -5.57 3.23
CA LYS A 83 12.25 -5.47 3.63
C LYS A 83 12.70 -4.07 4.06
N TYR A 84 11.93 -3.03 3.73
CA TYR A 84 12.22 -1.64 4.10
C TYR A 84 11.29 -1.11 5.21
N THR A 85 10.39 -1.94 5.70
CA THR A 85 9.45 -1.56 6.76
C THR A 85 9.96 -2.04 8.11
N THR A 86 9.69 -1.28 9.18
CA THR A 86 9.88 -1.78 10.56
C THR A 86 9.04 -3.04 10.75
N THR A 87 9.56 -4.00 11.51
CA THR A 87 8.94 -5.31 11.77
C THR A 87 7.43 -5.18 11.96
N PRO A 88 6.61 -5.64 10.99
CA PRO A 88 5.17 -5.64 11.11
C PRO A 88 4.72 -6.55 12.25
N ASP A 89 3.60 -6.21 12.88
CA ASP A 89 2.98 -7.07 13.90
C ASP A 89 2.32 -8.28 13.24
N ILE A 90 1.77 -8.09 12.04
CA ILE A 90 1.04 -9.12 11.31
C ILE A 90 1.49 -9.10 9.85
N ILE A 91 1.83 -10.28 9.34
CA ILE A 91 2.30 -10.47 7.98
C ILE A 91 1.26 -11.26 7.19
N ILE A 92 0.80 -10.71 6.07
CA ILE A 92 -0.11 -11.38 5.14
C ILE A 92 0.72 -11.98 4.00
N ASN A 93 0.81 -13.30 3.98
CA ASN A 93 1.47 -14.02 2.90
C ASN A 93 0.75 -13.77 1.58
N ASP A 94 1.51 -13.44 0.53
CA ASP A 94 1.02 -13.04 -0.79
C ASP A 94 0.08 -11.81 -0.77
N GLY A 95 0.07 -11.05 0.33
CA GLY A 95 -0.61 -9.76 0.42
C GLY A 95 0.10 -8.72 -0.44
N GLY A 96 -0.59 -8.19 -1.45
CA GLY A 96 -0.07 -7.10 -2.30
C GLY A 96 -0.45 -5.72 -1.77
N HIS A 97 -0.06 -4.66 -2.48
CA HIS A 97 -0.39 -3.28 -2.09
C HIS A 97 -1.91 -3.04 -1.98
N PHE A 98 -2.69 -3.68 -2.84
CA PHE A 98 -4.16 -3.62 -2.87
C PHE A 98 -4.86 -4.63 -1.92
N MET A 99 -4.14 -5.20 -0.94
CA MET A 99 -4.66 -6.25 -0.04
C MET A 99 -5.89 -5.82 0.77
N VAL A 100 -6.05 -4.52 1.06
CA VAL A 100 -7.24 -4.01 1.78
C VAL A 100 -8.53 -4.39 1.06
N TYR A 101 -8.49 -4.43 -0.28
CA TYR A 101 -9.60 -4.90 -1.10
C TYR A 101 -9.49 -6.41 -1.39
N ALA A 102 -8.33 -6.85 -1.93
CA ALA A 102 -8.16 -8.22 -2.42
C ALA A 102 -8.21 -9.30 -1.30
N ASN A 103 -7.81 -8.96 -0.08
CA ASN A 103 -7.77 -9.84 1.10
C ASN A 103 -8.76 -9.38 2.19
N ALA A 104 -9.80 -8.60 1.84
CA ALA A 104 -10.71 -7.97 2.82
C ALA A 104 -11.30 -8.95 3.85
N LYS A 105 -11.67 -10.16 3.42
CA LYS A 105 -12.25 -11.21 4.29
C LYS A 105 -11.27 -11.74 5.35
N GLU A 106 -9.99 -11.75 5.05
CA GLU A 106 -8.94 -12.15 5.98
C GLU A 106 -8.60 -10.99 6.92
N LEU A 107 -8.39 -9.80 6.34
CA LEU A 107 -8.06 -8.59 7.08
C LEU A 107 -9.14 -8.20 8.09
N ILE A 108 -10.43 -8.35 7.77
CA ILE A 108 -11.51 -7.99 8.69
C ILE A 108 -11.47 -8.85 9.96
N LYS A 109 -11.13 -10.14 9.86
CA LYS A 109 -11.00 -11.03 11.03
C LYS A 109 -9.84 -10.59 11.92
N ILE A 110 -8.72 -10.26 11.30
CA ILE A 110 -7.52 -9.78 11.98
C ILE A 110 -7.80 -8.45 12.70
N ILE A 111 -8.44 -7.51 12.01
CA ILE A 111 -8.77 -6.19 12.56
C ILE A 111 -9.74 -6.34 13.74
N ILE A 112 -10.81 -7.12 13.59
CA ILE A 112 -11.79 -7.33 14.67
C ILE A 112 -11.11 -7.99 15.87
N GLY A 113 -10.34 -9.08 15.67
CA GLY A 113 -9.61 -9.76 16.74
C GLY A 113 -8.68 -8.81 17.51
N SER A 114 -7.90 -8.03 16.76
CA SER A 114 -6.97 -7.02 17.28
C SER A 114 -7.64 -5.93 18.13
N ILE A 115 -8.85 -5.51 17.75
CA ILE A 115 -9.63 -4.52 18.50
C ILE A 115 -10.23 -5.15 19.76
N THR A 116 -10.77 -6.36 19.65
CA THR A 116 -11.41 -7.04 20.78
C THR A 116 -10.42 -7.38 21.88
N GLU A 117 -9.23 -7.89 21.56
CA GLU A 117 -8.20 -8.22 22.57
C GLU A 117 -7.78 -6.99 23.38
N LYS A 118 -7.67 -5.81 22.73
CA LYS A 118 -7.38 -4.54 23.40
C LYS A 118 -8.52 -4.00 24.26
N THR A 119 -9.75 -4.46 24.04
CA THR A 119 -10.92 -4.00 24.83
C THR A 119 -11.04 -4.76 26.16
N TYR A 120 -10.39 -5.92 26.28
CA TYR A 120 -10.42 -6.79 27.46
C TYR A 120 -9.05 -6.94 28.15
N SER A 121 -8.05 -6.15 27.74
CA SER A 121 -6.72 -6.05 28.38
C SER A 121 -6.59 -4.72 29.11
#